data_AF-A0A7G9SMZ2-F1
#
_entry.id   AF-A0A7G9SMZ2-F1
#
_cell.length_a   1.000
_cell.length_b   1.000
_cell.length_c   1.000
_cell.angle_alpha   90.00
_cell.angle_beta   90.00
_cell.angle_gamma   90.00
#
_symmetry.space_group_name_H-M   'P 1'
#
loop_
_entity.id
_entity.type
_entity.pdbx_description
1 polymer ?
#
loop_
_entity_poly.entity_id
_entity_poly.type
_entity_poly.pdbx_seq_one_letter_code
_entity_poly.pdbx_strand_id
1 'polypeptide(L)' 'MPNPLLLPLLNWARKLRYPVLFKLTAALFAFSVLLPPGIDPIPFLDEIVFGLGTLLLANWKTRKPPAVGEKPPIDGEVHR' A
#
# COMPACT_ATOMS: atom_id res chain seq x y z
N MET A 1 -3.61 16.23 -0.78
CA MET A 1 -3.43 16.39 0.68
C MET A 1 -4.15 15.25 1.36
N PRO A 2 -3.53 14.48 2.28
CA PRO A 2 -4.25 13.40 2.95
C PRO A 2 -5.37 14.00 3.79
N ASN A 3 -6.62 13.74 3.43
CA ASN A 3 -7.75 14.15 4.24
C ASN A 3 -7.68 13.35 5.56
N PRO A 4 -7.59 14.01 6.74
CA PRO A 4 -7.49 13.32 8.02
C PRO A 4 -8.63 12.32 8.26
N LEU A 5 -9.79 12.52 7.61
CA LEU A 5 -10.94 11.62 7.66
C LEU A 5 -10.68 10.24 7.03
N LEU A 6 -9.73 10.13 6.08
CA LEU A 6 -9.40 8.87 5.40
C LEU A 6 -8.33 8.07 6.15
N LEU A 7 -7.65 8.66 7.14
CA LEU A 7 -6.57 8.00 7.88
C LEU A 7 -7.00 6.70 8.57
N PRO A 8 -8.18 6.61 9.22
CA PRO A 8 -8.63 5.36 9.83
C PRO A 8 -8.78 4.23 8.79
N LEU A 9 -9.35 4.57 7.62
CA LEU A 9 -9.55 3.62 6.52
C LEU A 9 -8.21 3.13 5.95
N LEU A 10 -7.26 4.05 5.69
CA LEU A 10 -5.94 3.69 5.16
C LEU A 10 -5.10 2.90 6.18
N ASN A 11 -5.22 3.21 7.47
CA ASN A 11 -4.56 2.46 8.54
C ASN A 11 -5.11 1.03 8.67
N TRP A 12 -6.42 0.86 8.49
CA TRP A 12 -7.04 -0.46 8.39
C TRP A 12 -6.57 -1.19 7.13
N ALA A 13 -6.58 -0.55 5.97
CA ALA A 13 -6.17 -1.14 4.69
C ALA A 13 -4.71 -1.63 4.71
N ARG A 14 -3.82 -0.94 5.42
CA ARG A 14 -2.40 -1.35 5.59
C ARG A 14 -2.25 -2.72 6.27
N LYS A 15 -3.22 -3.15 7.08
CA LYS A 15 -3.19 -4.45 7.77
C LYS A 15 -3.65 -5.60 6.88
N LEU A 16 -4.22 -5.31 5.70
CA LEU A 16 -4.70 -6.33 4.78
C LEU A 16 -3.54 -7.05 4.10
N ARG A 17 -3.73 -8.36 3.83
CA ARG A 17 -2.78 -9.13 3.03
C ARG A 17 -2.73 -8.59 1.61
N TYR A 18 -1.55 -8.63 0.98
CA TYR A 18 -1.32 -8.11 -0.36
C TYR A 18 -2.39 -8.52 -1.41
N PRO A 19 -2.82 -9.79 -1.51
CA PRO A 19 -3.84 -10.17 -2.50
C PRO A 19 -5.21 -9.51 -2.27
N VAL A 20 -5.57 -9.24 -1.01
CA VAL A 20 -6.85 -8.58 -0.67
C VAL A 20 -6.75 -7.10 -0.97
N LEU A 21 -5.64 -6.46 -0.56
CA LEU A 21 -5.37 -5.05 -0.86
C LEU A 21 -5.39 -4.82 -2.37
N PHE A 22 -4.71 -5.66 -3.15
CA PHE A 22 -4.71 -5.60 -4.60
C PHE A 22 -6.11 -5.66 -5.20
N LYS A 23 -6.92 -6.65 -4.80
CA LYS A 23 -8.29 -6.81 -5.31
C LYS A 23 -9.18 -5.61 -4.98
N LEU A 24 -9.10 -5.09 -3.76
CA LEU A 24 -9.87 -3.90 -3.36
C LEU A 24 -9.47 -2.68 -4.18
N THR A 25 -8.17 -2.41 -4.30
CA THR A 25 -7.66 -1.30 -5.10
C THR A 25 -8.09 -1.44 -6.57
N ALA A 26 -7.93 -2.63 -7.15
CA ALA A 26 -8.29 -2.88 -8.54
C ALA A 26 -9.80 -2.76 -8.79
N ALA A 27 -10.63 -3.30 -7.89
CA ALA A 27 -12.09 -3.18 -7.99
C ALA A 27 -12.54 -1.73 -7.89
N LEU A 28 -11.99 -0.97 -6.93
CA LEU A 28 -12.34 0.43 -6.74
C LEU A 28 -11.88 1.30 -7.92
N PHE A 29 -10.68 1.04 -8.45
CA PHE A 29 -10.17 1.71 -9.65
C PHE A 29 -10.99 1.36 -10.90
N ALA A 30 -11.36 0.09 -11.09
CA ALA A 30 -12.22 -0.29 -12.19
C ALA A 30 -13.59 0.38 -12.08
N PHE A 31 -14.15 0.46 -10.87
CA PHE A 31 -15.40 1.18 -10.63
C PHE A 31 -15.25 2.66 -10.97
N SER A 32 -14.18 3.33 -10.52
CA SER A 32 -13.97 4.76 -10.80
C SER A 32 -13.82 5.07 -12.28
N VAL A 33 -13.24 4.16 -13.08
CA VAL A 33 -13.01 4.37 -14.52
C VAL A 33 -14.21 3.94 -15.38
N LEU A 34 -14.92 2.88 -14.98
CA LEU A 34 -16.03 2.31 -15.77
C LEU A 34 -17.39 2.94 -15.44
N LEU A 35 -17.48 3.72 -14.38
CA LEU A 35 -18.68 4.52 -14.09
C LEU A 35 -18.95 5.50 -15.24
N PRO A 36 -20.20 5.63 -15.70
CA PRO A 36 -20.57 6.65 -16.67
C PRO A 36 -20.26 8.06 -16.14
N PRO A 37 -19.76 8.97 -17.00
CA PRO A 37 -19.49 10.35 -16.61
C PRO A 37 -20.77 11.02 -16.09
N GLY A 38 -20.72 11.56 -14.87
CA GLY A 38 -21.87 12.18 -14.18
C GLY A 38 -22.49 11.34 -13.05
N ILE A 39 -22.06 10.09 -12.87
CA ILE A 39 -22.50 9.21 -11.77
C ILE A 39 -21.41 9.10 -10.70
N ASP A 40 -20.71 10.19 -10.39
CA ASP A 40 -19.78 10.19 -9.25
C ASP A 40 -20.36 10.94 -8.04
N PRO A 41 -21.19 10.27 -7.22
CA PRO A 41 -21.71 10.83 -5.99
C PRO A 41 -20.74 10.65 -4.82
N ILE A 42 -19.54 10.09 -5.02
CA ILE A 42 -18.67 9.63 -3.92
C ILE A 42 -17.57 10.67 -3.67
N PRO A 43 -17.70 11.52 -2.63
CA PRO A 43 -16.62 12.42 -2.27
C PRO A 43 -15.39 11.60 -1.85
N PHE A 44 -14.21 12.06 -2.26
CA PHE A 44 -12.91 11.48 -1.94
C PHE A 44 -12.57 10.14 -2.61
N LEU A 45 -13.33 9.72 -3.62
CA LEU A 45 -13.09 8.44 -4.32
C LEU A 45 -11.66 8.38 -4.86
N ASP A 46 -11.22 9.42 -5.56
CA ASP A 46 -9.89 9.51 -6.15
C ASP A 46 -8.79 9.42 -5.09
N GLU A 47 -8.95 10.07 -3.93
CA GLU A 47 -8.01 10.01 -2.82
C GLU A 47 -7.93 8.63 -2.19
N ILE A 48 -9.06 7.91 -2.08
CA ILE A 48 -9.08 6.53 -1.58
C ILE A 48 -8.37 5.62 -2.59
N VAL A 49 -8.69 5.73 -3.87
CA VAL A 49 -8.06 4.95 -4.94
C VAL A 49 -6.55 5.20 -4.97
N PHE A 50 -6.13 6.46 -4.92
CA PHE A 50 -4.71 6.83 -4.91
C PHE A 50 -4.00 6.38 -3.61
N GLY A 51 -4.65 6.52 -2.46
CA GLY A 51 -4.13 6.08 -1.17
C GLY A 51 -3.94 4.56 -1.10
N LEU A 52 -4.93 3.79 -1.54
CA LEU A 52 -4.86 2.33 -1.62
C LEU A 52 -3.83 1.86 -2.68
N GLY A 53 -3.72 2.56 -3.82
CA GLY A 53 -2.69 2.30 -4.83
C GLY A 53 -1.28 2.53 -4.29
N THR A 54 -1.07 3.61 -3.55
CA THR A 54 0.22 3.89 -2.89
C THR A 54 0.57 2.82 -1.87
N LEU A 55 -0.39 2.39 -1.05
CA LEU A 55 -0.21 1.29 -0.10
C LEU A 55 0.11 -0.03 -0.81
N LEU A 56 -0.54 -0.31 -1.95
CA LEU A 56 -0.27 -1.49 -2.74
C LEU A 56 1.16 -1.52 -3.27
N LEU A 57 1.64 -0.41 -3.83
CA LEU A 57 3.03 -0.26 -4.29
C LEU A 57 4.02 -0.39 -3.13
N ALA A 58 3.72 0.23 -1.98
CA ALA A 58 4.57 0.15 -0.79
C ALA A 58 4.73 -1.28 -0.28
N ASN A 59 3.70 -2.12 -0.42
CA ASN A 59 3.72 -3.53 -0.01
C ASN A 59 4.29 -4.49 -1.06
N TRP A 60 4.54 -4.03 -2.29
CA TRP A 60 4.99 -4.88 -3.41
C TRP A 60 6.34 -5.56 -3.09
N LYS A 61 7.29 -4.82 -2.53
CA LYS A 61 8.58 -5.38 -2.10
C LYS A 61 8.47 -5.87 -0.66
N THR A 62 7.85 -7.04 -0.46
CA THR A 62 7.95 -7.75 0.82
C THR A 62 9.44 -7.93 1.13
N ARG A 63 9.95 -7.22 2.15
CA ARG A 63 11.29 -7.47 2.65
C ARG A 63 11.28 -8.87 3.24
N LYS A 64 12.11 -9.76 2.68
CA LYS A 64 12.43 -11.04 3.30
C LYS A 64 12.84 -10.72 4.75
N PRO A 65 12.21 -11.30 5.79
CA PRO A 65 12.75 -11.16 7.13
C PRO A 65 14.22 -11.62 7.07
N PRO A 66 15.16 -10.90 7.73
CA PRO A 66 16.54 -11.36 7.79
C PRO A 66 16.51 -12.81 8.24
N ALA A 67 17.18 -13.68 7.49
CA ALA A 67 17.22 -15.09 7.83
C ALA A 67 17.78 -15.19 9.25
N VAL A 68 17.08 -15.89 10.14
CA VAL A 68 17.58 -16.19 11.48
C VAL A 68 18.89 -16.95 11.30
N GLY A 69 20.02 -16.27 11.48
CA GLY A 69 21.36 -16.81 11.23
C GLY A 69 22.28 -15.97 10.34
N GLU A 70 21.81 -14.87 9.74
CA GLU A 70 22.69 -13.95 9.02
C GLU A 70 23.53 -13.16 10.04
N LYS A 71 24.70 -13.71 10.38
CA LYS A 71 25.74 -12.96 11.10
C LYS A 71 25.98 -11.66 10.32
N PRO A 72 25.99 -10.48 10.98
CA PRO A 72 26.41 -9.26 10.31
C PRO A 72 27.79 -9.51 9.69
N PRO A 73 28.05 -9.07 8.45
CA PRO A 73 29.37 -9.11 7.86
C PRO A 73 30.33 -8.46 8.87
N ILE A 74 31.34 -9.21 9.32
CA ILE A 74 32.36 -8.69 10.22
C ILE A 74 33.11 -7.63 9.42
N ASP A 75 32.70 -6.38 9.60
CA ASP A 75 33.38 -5.21 9.07
C ASP A 75 34.72 -5.06 9.79
N GLY A 76 35.75 -5.59 9.13
CA GLY A 76 37.10 -5.04 9.18
C GLY A 76 37.80 -5.07 10.52
N GLU A 77 38.23 -6.24 10.98
CA GLU A 77 39.49 -6.31 11.73
C GLU A 77 40.65 -6.04 10.76
N VAL A 78 40.95 -4.76 10.53
CA VAL A 78 42.24 -4.36 9.97
C VAL A 78 43.26 -4.46 11.10
N HIS A 79 43.79 -5.66 11.30
CA HIS A 79 45.06 -5.84 11.99
C HIS A 79 46.16 -5.18 11.14
N ARG A 80 46.70 -4.07 11.61
CA ARG A 80 47.97 -3.53 11.13
C ARG A 80 48.77 -2.94 12.27
#